data_AF-A0AAF0E618-F1
#
_entry.id   AF-A0AAF0E618-F1
#
_cell.length_a   1.000
_cell.length_b   1.000
_cell.length_c   1.000
_cell.angle_alpha   90.00
_cell.angle_beta   90.00
_cell.angle_gamma   90.00
#
_symmetry.space_group_name_H-M   'P 1'
#
loop_
_entity.id
_entity.type
_entity.pdbx_description
1 polymer ?
#
loop_
_entity_poly.entity_id
_entity_poly.type
_entity_poly.pdbx_seq_one_letter_code
_entity_poly.pdbx_strand_id
1 'polypeptide(L)'
;MEQDYWDIDDILAENQRASRTDIITIQQPRAYGPRVRAALDASAPAVRLRDLVPYWYAMALRLANLLESQDMHEWLERTYLARVPRIFELSVLLGRSSSASNAVAAARTEDTGGLTVEMQEFLQGLDESEVLCAF
;
A
#
# COMPACT_ATOMS: atom_id res chain seq x y z
N MET A 1 49.40 -19.08 41.53
CA MET A 1 48.06 -18.68 42.02
C MET A 1 47.47 -17.81 40.92
N GLU A 2 47.00 -18.45 39.85
CA GLU A 2 46.29 -17.77 38.78
C GLU A 2 44.96 -17.32 39.35
N GLN A 3 44.76 -16.00 39.39
CA GLN A 3 43.50 -15.41 39.77
C GLN A 3 42.55 -15.63 38.59
N ASP A 4 41.53 -16.46 38.78
CA ASP A 4 40.36 -16.56 37.91
C ASP A 4 39.66 -15.19 37.88
N TYR A 5 40.21 -14.34 37.02
CA TYR A 5 39.74 -13.02 36.73
C TYR A 5 38.59 -13.23 35.76
N TRP A 6 37.36 -13.27 36.31
CA TRP A 6 36.09 -13.19 35.60
C TRP A 6 36.20 -13.44 34.11
N ASP A 7 35.88 -14.65 33.66
CA ASP A 7 35.99 -15.04 32.25
C ASP A 7 35.28 -13.97 31.40
N ILE A 8 36.06 -13.03 30.87
CA ILE A 8 35.54 -11.81 30.24
C ILE A 8 34.74 -12.23 29.01
N ASP A 9 35.14 -13.35 28.41
CA ASP A 9 34.46 -14.02 27.33
C ASP A 9 33.05 -14.48 27.72
N ASP A 10 32.83 -14.99 28.95
CA ASP A 10 31.50 -15.35 29.44
C ASP A 10 30.61 -14.11 29.66
N ILE A 11 31.17 -13.03 30.22
CA ILE A 11 30.43 -11.77 30.43
C ILE A 11 30.07 -11.11 29.10
N LEU A 12 30.99 -11.13 28.13
CA LEU A 12 30.75 -10.61 26.78
C LEU A 12 29.76 -11.50 26.01
N ALA A 13 29.84 -12.82 26.16
CA ALA A 13 28.90 -13.76 25.55
C ALA A 13 27.47 -13.61 26.12
N GLU A 14 27.33 -13.38 27.42
CA GLU A 14 26.04 -13.13 28.08
C GLU A 14 25.43 -11.79 27.63
N ASN A 15 26.22 -10.71 27.57
CA ASN A 15 25.76 -9.41 27.06
C ASN A 15 25.33 -9.46 25.58
N GLN A 16 26.04 -10.25 24.75
CA GLN A 16 25.69 -10.46 23.34
C GLN A 16 24.44 -11.34 23.17
N ARG A 17 24.16 -12.25 24.10
CA ARG A 17 22.89 -13.00 24.16
C ARG A 17 21.73 -12.11 24.57
N ALA A 18 21.94 -11.24 25.55
CA ALA A 18 20.92 -10.30 26.02
C ALA A 18 20.51 -9.29 24.94
N SER A 19 21.44 -8.88 24.06
CA SER A 19 21.13 -7.95 22.95
C SER A 19 20.33 -8.57 21.80
N ARG A 20 20.02 -9.87 21.84
CA ARG A 20 19.42 -10.63 20.73
C ARG A 20 18.09 -11.32 21.07
N THR A 21 17.45 -10.95 22.17
CA THR A 21 16.11 -11.45 22.48
C THR A 21 15.06 -10.51 21.91
N ASP A 22 14.22 -11.06 21.03
CA ASP A 22 13.09 -10.36 20.45
C ASP A 22 12.05 -10.13 21.56
N ILE A 23 12.05 -8.93 22.14
CA ILE A 23 11.25 -8.58 23.33
C ILE A 23 9.74 -8.58 22.99
N ILE A 24 9.41 -8.37 21.71
CA ILE A 24 8.05 -8.29 21.20
C ILE A 24 7.94 -9.05 19.89
N THR A 25 6.87 -9.83 19.74
CA THR A 25 6.56 -10.46 18.46
C THR A 25 5.60 -9.56 17.68
N ILE A 26 6.04 -9.09 16.52
CA ILE A 26 5.22 -8.22 15.65
C ILE A 26 4.45 -9.09 14.67
N GLN A 27 3.13 -9.10 14.82
CA GLN A 27 2.24 -9.83 13.92
C GLN A 27 1.77 -8.94 12.77
N GLN A 28 1.70 -9.51 11.57
CA GLN A 28 1.23 -8.79 10.39
C GLN A 28 -0.26 -8.42 10.53
N PRO A 29 -0.64 -7.15 10.29
CA PRO A 29 -2.04 -6.75 10.31
C PRO A 29 -2.88 -7.47 9.26
N ARG A 30 -4.18 -7.69 9.57
CA ARG A 30 -5.13 -8.38 8.68
C ARG A 30 -5.26 -7.73 7.29
N ALA A 31 -5.05 -6.41 7.19
CA ALA A 31 -5.07 -5.66 5.94
C ALA A 31 -3.98 -6.09 4.93
N TYR A 32 -2.95 -6.80 5.39
CA TYR A 32 -1.89 -7.38 4.56
C TYR A 32 -1.88 -8.91 4.59
N GLY A 33 -2.91 -9.51 5.19
CA GLY A 33 -3.03 -10.95 5.32
C GLY A 33 -3.30 -11.65 3.98
N PRO A 34 -3.27 -12.99 3.99
CA PRO A 34 -3.33 -13.81 2.77
C PRO A 34 -4.62 -13.61 1.95
N ARG A 35 -5.74 -13.28 2.60
CA ARG A 35 -7.01 -12.99 1.92
C ARG A 35 -6.91 -11.76 1.02
N VAL A 36 -6.32 -10.67 1.53
CA VAL A 36 -6.15 -9.44 0.74
C VAL A 36 -5.13 -9.68 -0.37
N ARG A 37 -4.05 -10.42 -0.06
CA ARG A 37 -3.06 -10.83 -1.05
C ARG A 37 -3.66 -11.60 -2.22
N ALA A 38 -4.47 -12.61 -1.94
CA ALA A 38 -5.17 -13.38 -2.98
C ALA A 38 -6.14 -12.52 -3.81
N ALA A 39 -6.82 -11.55 -3.19
CA ALA A 39 -7.70 -10.62 -3.92
C ALA A 39 -6.91 -9.69 -4.84
N LEU A 40 -5.78 -9.13 -4.37
CA LEU A 40 -4.89 -8.29 -5.17
C LEU A 40 -4.21 -9.07 -6.29
N ASP A 41 -3.87 -10.35 -6.06
CA ASP A 41 -3.34 -11.25 -7.09
C ASP A 41 -4.37 -11.57 -8.18
N ALA A 42 -5.64 -11.70 -7.82
CA ALA A 42 -6.72 -11.94 -8.79
C ALA A 42 -7.07 -10.69 -9.61
N SER A 43 -7.20 -9.54 -8.95
CA SER A 43 -7.44 -8.25 -9.62
C SER A 43 -7.09 -7.09 -8.69
N ALA A 44 -5.91 -6.51 -8.88
CA ALA A 44 -5.47 -5.35 -8.09
C ALA A 44 -6.43 -4.16 -8.18
N PRO A 45 -7.01 -3.80 -9.35
CA PRO A 45 -7.95 -2.67 -9.44
C PRO A 45 -9.30 -2.92 -8.73
N ALA A 46 -9.73 -4.18 -8.57
CA ALA A 46 -11.01 -4.47 -7.92
C ALA A 46 -10.99 -4.28 -6.40
N VAL A 47 -9.82 -4.19 -5.79
CA VAL A 47 -9.67 -4.03 -4.34
C VAL A 47 -9.70 -2.55 -3.96
N ARG A 48 -10.58 -2.21 -3.02
CA ARG A 48 -10.67 -0.88 -2.41
C ARG A 48 -9.66 -0.76 -1.28
N LEU A 49 -8.46 -0.26 -1.61
CA LEU A 49 -7.34 -0.13 -0.67
C LEU A 49 -7.66 0.81 0.49
N ARG A 50 -8.37 1.92 0.21
CA ARG A 50 -8.78 2.90 1.23
C ARG A 50 -9.64 2.30 2.35
N ASP A 51 -10.50 1.34 2.04
CA ASP A 51 -11.36 0.67 3.02
C ASP A 51 -10.58 -0.24 3.96
N LEU A 52 -9.39 -0.70 3.54
CA LEU A 52 -8.48 -1.47 4.38
C LEU A 52 -7.69 -0.55 5.31
N VAL A 53 -6.97 0.42 4.72
CA VAL A 53 -6.17 1.43 5.40
C VAL A 53 -6.05 2.64 4.46
N PRO A 54 -6.34 3.88 4.90
CA PRO A 54 -6.26 5.05 4.01
C PRO A 54 -4.87 5.26 3.37
N TYR A 55 -3.81 5.03 4.13
CA TYR A 55 -2.41 5.11 3.69
C TYR A 55 -1.82 3.71 3.46
N TRP A 56 -2.52 2.88 2.66
CA TRP A 56 -2.22 1.45 2.55
C TRP A 56 -0.78 1.16 2.15
N TYR A 57 -0.25 1.78 1.08
CA TYR A 57 1.14 1.58 0.64
C TYR A 57 2.17 2.15 1.62
N ALA A 58 1.95 3.36 2.14
CA ALA A 58 2.90 3.99 3.06
C ALA A 58 3.07 3.18 4.35
N MET A 59 1.98 2.62 4.87
CA MET A 59 2.01 1.71 6.01
C MET A 59 2.65 0.37 5.64
N ALA A 60 2.33 -0.18 4.46
CA ALA A 60 2.89 -1.44 3.99
C ALA A 60 4.41 -1.38 3.85
N LEU A 61 4.96 -0.29 3.30
CA LEU A 61 6.40 -0.10 3.15
C LEU A 61 7.11 -0.02 4.52
N ARG A 62 6.50 0.66 5.51
CA ARG A 62 7.03 0.69 6.88
C ARG A 62 7.04 -0.69 7.52
N LEU A 63 5.97 -1.47 7.31
CA LEU A 63 5.89 -2.85 7.78
C LEU A 63 6.89 -3.76 7.07
N ALA A 64 7.07 -3.62 5.76
CA ALA A 64 8.05 -4.39 4.99
C ALA A 64 9.47 -4.13 5.49
N ASN A 65 9.82 -2.87 5.75
CA ASN A 65 11.10 -2.50 6.35
C ASN A 65 11.28 -3.05 7.77
N LEU A 66 10.22 -2.97 8.59
CA LEU A 66 10.25 -3.45 9.98
C LEU A 66 10.39 -4.98 10.07
N LEU A 67 9.79 -5.70 9.12
CA LEU A 67 9.85 -7.16 9.02
C LEU A 67 11.00 -7.65 8.13
N GLU A 68 11.80 -6.73 7.57
CA GLU A 68 12.87 -7.00 6.58
C GLU A 68 12.39 -7.93 5.44
N SER A 69 11.14 -7.75 4.98
CA SER A 69 10.47 -8.66 4.06
C SER A 69 10.55 -8.19 2.61
N GLN A 70 11.50 -8.75 1.86
CA GLN A 70 11.65 -8.48 0.41
C GLN A 70 10.41 -8.90 -0.40
N ASP A 71 9.81 -10.04 -0.07
CA ASP A 71 8.58 -10.52 -0.72
C ASP A 71 7.43 -9.50 -0.63
N MET A 72 7.35 -8.76 0.48
CA MET A 72 6.35 -7.73 0.67
C MET A 72 6.63 -6.54 -0.25
N HIS A 73 7.90 -6.13 -0.42
CA HIS A 73 8.27 -5.06 -1.36
C HIS A 73 7.89 -5.40 -2.80
N GLU A 74 8.26 -6.59 -3.28
CA GLU A 74 7.98 -7.03 -4.65
C GLU A 74 6.47 -7.10 -4.94
N TRP A 75 5.70 -7.57 -3.96
CA TRP A 75 4.26 -7.64 -4.07
C TRP A 75 3.59 -6.26 -4.10
N LEU A 76 4.07 -5.31 -3.28
CA LEU A 76 3.57 -3.94 -3.29
C LEU A 76 3.86 -3.26 -4.63
N GLU A 77 5.06 -3.42 -5.17
CA GLU A 77 5.45 -2.92 -6.48
C GLU A 77 4.54 -3.48 -7.58
N ARG A 78 4.39 -4.81 -7.64
CA ARG A 78 3.51 -5.47 -8.62
C ARG A 78 2.07 -4.97 -8.54
N THR A 79 1.55 -4.79 -7.33
CA THR A 79 0.19 -4.30 -7.11
C THR A 79 0.03 -2.87 -7.62
N TYR A 80 0.99 -1.99 -7.31
CA TYR A 80 0.98 -0.60 -7.76
C TYR A 80 1.04 -0.52 -9.29
N LEU A 81 2.00 -1.20 -9.92
CA LEU A 81 2.14 -1.23 -11.37
C LEU A 81 0.89 -1.77 -12.08
N ALA A 82 0.19 -2.75 -11.51
CA ALA A 82 -1.06 -3.27 -12.06
C ALA A 82 -2.21 -2.25 -12.00
N ARG A 83 -2.19 -1.31 -11.05
CA ARG A 83 -3.24 -0.30 -10.85
C ARG A 83 -2.99 0.99 -11.64
N VAL A 84 -1.72 1.36 -11.88
CA VAL A 84 -1.32 2.58 -12.60
C VAL A 84 -2.05 2.81 -13.93
N PRO A 85 -2.20 1.83 -14.84
CA PRO A 85 -2.88 2.06 -16.12
C PRO A 85 -4.34 2.52 -15.94
N ARG A 86 -5.04 1.94 -14.97
CA ARG A 86 -6.44 2.29 -14.69
C ARG A 86 -6.57 3.65 -14.03
N ILE A 87 -5.64 4.00 -13.13
CA ILE A 87 -5.57 5.34 -12.54
C ILE A 87 -5.37 6.37 -13.65
N PHE A 88 -4.38 6.16 -14.52
CA PHE A 88 -4.08 7.06 -15.63
C PHE A 88 -5.27 7.25 -16.58
N GLU A 89 -5.91 6.16 -17.00
CA GLU A 89 -7.09 6.20 -17.88
C GLU A 89 -8.19 7.10 -17.30
N LEU A 90 -8.49 6.93 -16.00
CA LEU A 90 -9.56 7.68 -15.33
C LEU A 90 -9.17 9.11 -15.03
N SER A 91 -7.91 9.40 -14.72
CA SER A 91 -7.41 10.77 -14.60
C SER A 91 -7.57 11.54 -15.91
N VAL A 92 -7.24 10.91 -17.05
CA VAL A 92 -7.43 11.52 -18.39
C VAL A 92 -8.91 11.74 -18.69
N LEU A 93 -9.76 10.75 -18.41
CA LEU A 93 -11.21 10.87 -18.63
C LEU A 93 -11.79 12.00 -17.78
N LEU A 94 -11.43 12.07 -16.49
CA LEU A 94 -11.88 13.11 -15.57
C LEU A 94 -11.41 14.51 -16.00
N GLY A 95 -10.15 14.65 -16.46
CA GLY A 95 -9.62 15.90 -17.00
C GLY A 95 -10.33 16.36 -18.28
N ARG A 96 -10.77 15.42 -19.13
CA ARG A 96 -11.57 15.72 -20.33
C ARG A 96 -13.00 16.12 -19.94
N SER A 97 -13.62 15.41 -19.00
CA SER A 97 -14.97 15.70 -18.52
C SER A 97 -15.05 17.03 -17.77
N SER A 98 -14.04 17.43 -17.01
CA SER A 98 -13.97 18.74 -16.34
C SER A 98 -13.80 19.90 -17.33
N SER A 99 -13.06 19.67 -18.42
CA SER A 99 -12.91 20.65 -19.50
C SER A 99 -14.18 20.76 -20.35
N ALA A 100 -14.89 19.63 -20.56
CA ALA A 100 -16.15 19.57 -21.28
C ALA A 100 -17.32 20.14 -20.48
N SER A 101 -17.38 19.98 -19.15
CA SER A 101 -18.46 20.55 -18.33
C SER A 101 -18.50 22.07 -18.40
N ASN A 102 -17.35 22.74 -18.55
CA ASN A 102 -17.30 24.18 -18.82
C ASN A 102 -17.81 24.57 -20.22
N ALA A 103 -17.66 23.71 -21.22
CA ALA A 103 -18.13 23.96 -22.59
C ALA A 103 -19.62 23.59 -22.79
N VAL A 104 -20.11 22.57 -22.09
CA VAL A 104 -21.46 21.99 -22.26
C VAL A 104 -22.50 22.69 -21.38
N ALA A 105 -22.12 23.48 -20.37
CA ALA A 105 -23.04 24.41 -19.71
C ALA A 105 -23.73 25.40 -20.69
N ALA A 106 -23.17 25.56 -21.90
CA ALA A 106 -23.76 26.34 -22.99
C ALA A 106 -24.73 25.55 -23.92
N ALA A 107 -24.78 24.21 -23.84
CA ALA A 107 -25.55 23.38 -24.76
C ALA A 107 -26.30 22.26 -24.01
N ARG A 108 -27.63 22.40 -23.98
CA ARG A 108 -28.64 21.54 -23.33
C ARG A 108 -28.35 20.02 -23.32
N THR A 109 -28.65 19.44 -22.14
CA THR A 109 -29.19 18.09 -21.87
C THR A 109 -29.30 17.13 -23.06
N GLU A 110 -28.43 16.12 -23.07
CA GLU A 110 -28.78 14.71 -23.20
C GLU A 110 -27.56 13.85 -22.80
N ASP A 111 -27.87 12.71 -22.21
CA ASP A 111 -27.06 11.82 -21.37
C ASP A 111 -25.78 11.25 -22.05
N THR A 112 -24.85 10.73 -21.24
CA THR A 112 -23.60 9.99 -21.58
C THR A 112 -22.26 10.76 -21.60
N GLY A 113 -21.91 11.45 -20.51
CA GLY A 113 -20.53 11.94 -20.26
C GLY A 113 -20.00 11.72 -18.85
N GLY A 114 -20.71 10.93 -18.03
CA GLY A 114 -20.37 10.64 -16.64
C GLY A 114 -19.51 9.38 -16.49
N LEU A 115 -18.69 9.34 -15.45
CA LEU A 115 -18.00 8.13 -15.00
C LEU A 115 -19.04 7.03 -14.73
N THR A 116 -18.76 5.79 -15.15
CA THR A 116 -19.60 4.65 -14.76
C THR A 116 -19.51 4.42 -13.25
N VAL A 117 -20.49 3.70 -12.68
CA VAL A 117 -20.49 3.35 -11.24
C VAL A 117 -19.19 2.65 -10.85
N GLU A 118 -18.75 1.67 -11.65
CA GLU A 118 -17.50 0.93 -11.41
C GLU A 118 -16.26 1.84 -11.44
N MET A 119 -16.23 2.83 -12.34
CA MET A 119 -15.15 3.81 -12.40
C MET A 119 -15.12 4.67 -11.13
N GLN A 120 -16.30 5.09 -10.65
CA GLN A 120 -16.42 5.87 -9.43
C GLN A 120 -16.04 5.07 -8.19
N GLU A 121 -16.43 3.80 -8.12
CA GLU A 121 -16.05 2.89 -7.03
C GLU A 121 -14.53 2.67 -6.96
N PHE A 122 -13.88 2.53 -8.11
CA PHE A 122 -12.42 2.44 -8.18
C PHE A 122 -11.76 3.71 -7.63
N LEU A 123 -12.19 4.89 -8.08
CA LEU A 123 -11.62 6.18 -7.63
C LEU A 123 -11.82 6.41 -6.13
N GLN A 124 -12.96 5.99 -5.58
CA GLN A 124 -13.21 6.06 -4.13
C GLN A 124 -12.30 5.11 -3.34
N GLY A 125 -11.90 3.99 -3.94
CA GLY A 125 -11.06 2.96 -3.33
C GLY A 125 -9.56 3.21 -3.39
N LEU A 126 -9.09 4.28 -4.06
CA LEU A 126 -7.67 4.66 -4.11
C LEU A 126 -7.14 5.01 -2.73
N ASP A 127 -5.93 4.55 -2.41
CA ASP A 127 -5.25 5.03 -1.21
C ASP A 127 -4.69 6.45 -1.42
N GLU A 128 -4.25 7.10 -0.34
CA GLU A 128 -3.77 8.50 -0.41
C GLU A 128 -2.56 8.70 -1.34
N SER A 129 -1.65 7.72 -1.46
CA SER A 129 -0.50 7.86 -2.37
C SER A 129 -0.91 7.79 -3.85
N GLU A 130 -1.91 6.97 -4.17
CA GLU A 130 -2.49 6.90 -5.52
C GLU A 130 -3.28 8.16 -5.90
N VAL A 131 -3.96 8.77 -4.93
CA VAL A 131 -4.69 10.04 -5.16
C VAL A 131 -3.73 11.16 -5.56
N LEU A 132 -2.56 11.25 -4.93
CA LEU A 132 -1.55 12.25 -5.27
C LEU A 132 -0.95 12.08 -6.68
N CYS A 133 -1.02 10.87 -7.26
CA CYS A 133 -0.63 10.64 -8.64
C CYS A 133 -1.78 10.86 -9.64
N ALA A 134 -3.02 10.87 -9.16
CA ALA A 134 -4.21 10.98 -9.99
C ALA A 134 -4.67 12.43 -10.26
N PHE A 135 -4.28 13.38 -9.41
CA PHE A 135 -4.68 14.79 -9.41
C PHE A 135 -3.47 15.72 -9.27
#